data_AF-A0A845UB13-F1
#
_entry.id   AF-A0A845UB13-F1
#
_cell.length_a   1.000
_cell.length_b   1.000
_cell.length_c   1.000
_cell.angle_alpha   90.00
_cell.angle_beta   90.00
_cell.angle_gamma   90.00
#
_symmetry.space_group_name_H-M   'P 1'
#
loop_
_entity.id
_entity.type
_entity.pdbx_description
1 polymer ?
#
loop_
_entity_poly.entity_id
_entity_poly.type
_entity_poly.pdbx_seq_one_letter_code
_entity_poly.pdbx_strand_id
1 'polypeptide(L)'
;MSNQLIQVRSGVDFSSTSISHWPNQMSYVTGASPDLSTASPQASITAWPSEMSWNAISDDTGRLVKEIGHLLQHHNSPAFLSSVSREMSVGERLFDATSAVKVLTAQVAMHMSSEWRDKLFSQIDSLHGLEEWDADDKPVERSSFASFLKAILYIRPQRYPGLGLSYDGNLVAAWTTGQDRLTSEFLARDRVRWVLTCNINGETERSAGETVVSRFYDCLAPYNPTRWFSREQNPYNHA
;
A
#
# COMPACT_ATOMS: atom_id res chain seq x y z
N MET A 1 10.37 -25.97 42.15
CA MET A 1 11.08 -25.44 40.97
C MET A 1 10.19 -24.36 40.38
N SER A 2 10.49 -23.10 40.72
CA SER A 2 9.59 -21.96 40.56
C SER A 2 9.88 -21.24 39.25
N ASN A 3 8.86 -21.11 38.39
CA ASN A 3 8.87 -20.25 37.21
C ASN A 3 8.58 -18.81 37.63
N GLN A 4 9.50 -17.88 37.35
CA GLN A 4 9.24 -16.45 37.47
C GLN A 4 8.94 -15.86 36.09
N LEU A 5 7.75 -15.26 35.99
CA LEU A 5 7.29 -14.39 34.92
C LEU A 5 8.18 -13.14 34.82
N ILE A 6 8.59 -12.80 33.61
CA ILE A 6 9.14 -11.47 33.28
C ILE A 6 7.98 -10.59 32.82
N GLN A 7 7.59 -9.61 33.65
CA GLN A 7 6.78 -8.47 33.23
C GLN A 7 7.71 -7.36 32.71
N VAL A 8 7.49 -6.92 31.47
CA VAL A 8 8.11 -5.70 30.94
C VAL A 8 7.12 -4.55 31.15
N ARG A 9 7.49 -3.60 32.02
CA ARG A 9 6.76 -2.37 32.30
C ARG A 9 7.00 -1.35 31.18
N SER A 10 5.91 -0.81 30.63
CA SER A 10 5.87 0.41 29.84
C SER A 10 6.04 1.63 30.75
N GLY A 11 7.01 2.49 30.45
CA GLY A 11 7.19 3.78 31.10
C GLY A 11 8.11 4.67 30.26
N VAL A 12 7.53 5.53 29.45
CA VAL A 12 8.23 6.70 28.89
C VAL A 12 7.33 7.90 29.11
N ASP A 13 7.72 8.70 30.10
CA ASP A 13 7.18 10.02 30.39
C ASP A 13 7.61 10.99 29.30
N PHE A 14 6.65 11.66 28.66
CA PHE A 14 6.90 12.84 27.84
C PHE A 14 6.71 14.08 28.71
N SER A 15 7.82 14.59 29.27
CA SER A 15 7.87 15.91 29.87
C SER A 15 8.04 16.98 28.78
N SER A 16 7.27 18.05 28.97
CA SER A 16 7.16 19.25 28.14
C SER A 16 8.49 19.97 27.92
N THR A 17 8.82 20.27 26.67
CA THR A 17 9.89 21.23 26.33
C THR A 17 9.27 22.49 25.72
N SER A 18 9.61 23.60 26.36
CA SER A 18 9.16 24.97 26.12
C SER A 18 9.42 25.49 24.71
N ILE A 19 8.43 26.22 24.19
CA ILE A 19 8.50 27.02 22.96
C ILE A 19 9.27 28.32 23.28
N SER A 20 10.47 28.48 22.73
CA SER A 20 11.21 29.75 22.75
C SER A 20 11.03 30.53 21.45
N HIS A 21 10.28 31.62 21.56
CA HIS A 21 10.60 32.98 21.14
C HIS A 21 11.46 33.17 19.86
N TRP A 22 10.83 33.62 18.78
CA TRP A 22 11.49 34.19 17.60
C TRP A 22 11.61 35.71 17.73
N PRO A 23 12.79 36.32 17.53
CA PRO A 23 12.88 37.74 17.26
C PRO A 23 12.92 38.03 15.76
N ASN A 24 11.99 38.88 15.32
CA ASN A 24 12.10 39.73 14.12
C ASN A 24 13.42 40.51 14.17
N GLN A 25 14.22 40.52 13.09
CA GLN A 25 14.89 41.72 12.60
C GLN A 25 15.10 41.66 11.08
N MET A 26 14.47 42.63 10.40
CA MET A 26 14.87 43.12 9.07
C MET A 26 16.15 43.93 9.21
N SER A 27 17.10 43.70 8.31
CA SER A 27 18.15 44.67 7.96
C SER A 27 18.40 44.61 6.46
N TYR A 28 18.09 45.71 5.78
CA TYR A 28 18.50 45.97 4.41
C TYR A 28 20.00 46.27 4.37
N VAL A 29 20.75 45.60 3.51
CA VAL A 29 22.09 46.00 3.12
C VAL A 29 22.18 46.00 1.60
N THR A 30 22.21 47.21 1.06
CA THR A 30 22.70 47.58 -0.26
C THR A 30 24.22 47.43 -0.33
N GLY A 31 24.75 46.80 -1.38
CA GLY A 31 26.18 46.86 -1.66
C GLY A 31 26.70 45.95 -2.77
N ALA A 32 27.01 46.58 -3.90
CA ALA A 32 28.10 46.28 -4.83
C ALA A 32 28.11 44.96 -5.63
N SER A 33 27.98 45.13 -6.95
CA SER A 33 28.38 44.19 -8.00
C SER A 33 29.84 43.75 -7.88
N PRO A 34 30.12 42.52 -8.33
CA PRO A 34 31.31 42.27 -9.12
C PRO A 34 30.93 41.65 -10.47
N ASP A 35 31.45 42.29 -11.51
CA ASP A 35 31.56 41.78 -12.86
C ASP A 35 32.63 40.67 -12.86
N LEU A 36 32.28 39.45 -13.27
CA LEU A 36 33.24 38.37 -13.50
C LEU A 36 32.62 37.35 -14.47
N SER A 37 33.01 37.50 -15.73
CA SER A 37 32.89 36.47 -16.76
C SER A 37 33.79 35.29 -16.42
N THR A 38 33.20 34.11 -16.26
CA THR A 38 33.92 32.84 -16.41
C THR A 38 32.96 31.73 -16.81
N ALA A 39 33.16 31.24 -18.03
CA ALA A 39 32.92 29.88 -18.51
C ALA A 39 31.59 29.19 -18.12
N SER A 40 30.66 29.16 -19.07
CA SER A 40 29.59 28.17 -19.12
C SER A 40 30.18 26.75 -19.25
N PRO A 41 29.89 25.81 -18.34
CA PRO A 41 29.96 24.39 -18.65
C PRO A 41 28.67 24.06 -19.41
N GLN A 42 28.79 23.67 -20.68
CA GLN A 42 27.75 22.91 -21.37
C GLN A 42 27.59 21.58 -20.61
N ALA A 43 26.73 21.57 -19.61
CA ALA A 43 26.17 20.36 -19.06
C ALA A 43 25.28 19.77 -20.16
N SER A 44 25.81 18.77 -20.85
CA SER A 44 25.02 17.84 -21.64
C SER A 44 24.01 17.20 -20.70
N ILE A 45 22.80 17.75 -20.68
CA ILE A 45 21.62 17.06 -20.16
C ILE A 45 21.48 15.84 -21.06
N THR A 46 21.94 14.69 -20.56
CA THR A 46 21.56 13.41 -21.12
C THR A 46 20.05 13.37 -21.02
N ALA A 47 19.39 13.65 -22.15
CA ALA A 47 17.97 13.52 -22.30
C ALA A 47 17.62 12.09 -21.88
N TRP A 48 16.92 11.97 -20.75
CA TRP A 48 16.26 10.73 -20.40
C TRP A 48 15.32 10.43 -21.57
N PRO A 49 15.36 9.22 -22.16
CA PRO A 49 14.54 8.91 -23.31
C PRO A 49 13.07 9.11 -22.91
N SER A 50 12.48 10.20 -23.40
CA SER A 50 11.11 10.64 -23.09
C SER A 50 10.06 9.82 -23.86
N GLU A 51 10.39 8.58 -24.19
CA GLU A 51 9.57 7.68 -24.99
C GLU A 51 9.65 6.23 -24.45
N MET A 52 9.38 6.05 -23.15
CA MET A 52 8.59 4.87 -22.78
C MET A 52 7.12 5.29 -22.91
N SER A 53 6.61 5.12 -24.13
CA SER A 53 5.19 5.20 -24.44
C SER A 53 4.43 4.17 -23.56
N TRP A 54 3.80 4.66 -22.49
CA TRP A 54 2.95 3.91 -21.55
C TRP A 54 1.61 3.45 -22.14
N ASN A 55 1.47 3.41 -23.46
CA ASN A 55 0.31 2.84 -24.16
C ASN A 55 0.23 1.30 -24.07
N ALA A 56 1.02 0.65 -23.21
CA ALA A 56 1.04 -0.81 -23.08
C ALA A 56 0.53 -1.27 -21.70
N ILE A 57 -0.51 -0.63 -21.16
CA ILE A 57 -1.48 -1.43 -20.41
C ILE A 57 -2.08 -2.35 -21.48
N SER A 58 -1.66 -3.62 -21.52
CA SER A 58 -2.26 -4.60 -22.44
C SER A 58 -3.78 -4.46 -22.37
N ASP A 59 -4.46 -4.43 -23.51
CA ASP A 59 -5.93 -4.36 -23.59
C ASP A 59 -6.59 -5.38 -22.65
N ASP A 60 -5.92 -6.51 -22.41
CA ASP A 60 -6.31 -7.54 -21.46
C ASP A 60 -6.42 -7.02 -20.02
N THR A 61 -5.45 -6.24 -19.53
CA THR A 61 -5.50 -5.65 -18.17
C THR A 61 -6.65 -4.67 -18.06
N GLY A 62 -6.90 -3.87 -19.10
CA GLY A 62 -8.02 -2.94 -19.13
C GLY A 62 -9.37 -3.64 -19.11
N ARG A 63 -9.51 -4.77 -19.81
CA ARG A 63 -10.71 -5.62 -19.79
C ARG A 63 -10.94 -6.24 -18.42
N LEU A 64 -9.90 -6.73 -17.75
CA LEU A 64 -10.01 -7.36 -16.43
C LEU A 64 -10.40 -6.39 -15.33
N VAL A 65 -9.83 -5.18 -15.35
CA VAL A 65 -10.22 -4.13 -14.40
C VAL A 65 -11.71 -3.80 -14.57
N LYS A 66 -12.21 -3.76 -15.81
CA LYS A 66 -13.64 -3.61 -16.10
C LYS A 66 -14.45 -4.83 -15.66
N GLU A 67 -13.93 -6.04 -15.82
CA GLU A 67 -14.59 -7.28 -15.41
C GLU A 67 -14.73 -7.36 -13.88
N ILE A 68 -13.68 -7.08 -13.11
CA ILE A 68 -13.77 -6.93 -11.65
C ILE A 68 -14.83 -5.88 -11.30
N GLY A 69 -14.85 -4.75 -12.03
CA GLY A 69 -15.88 -3.71 -11.86
C GLY A 69 -17.30 -4.23 -12.07
N HIS A 70 -17.53 -5.01 -13.14
CA HIS A 70 -18.83 -5.64 -13.41
C HIS A 70 -19.20 -6.69 -12.36
N LEU A 71 -18.24 -7.49 -11.90
CA LEU A 71 -18.46 -8.51 -10.87
C LEU A 71 -18.88 -7.89 -9.53
N LEU A 72 -18.37 -6.70 -9.20
CA LEU A 72 -18.83 -5.93 -8.05
C LEU A 72 -20.27 -5.40 -8.21
N GLN A 73 -20.77 -5.25 -9.45
CA GLN A 73 -22.13 -4.75 -9.73
C GLN A 73 -23.17 -5.86 -9.87
N HIS A 74 -22.79 -7.06 -10.32
CA HIS A 74 -23.73 -8.11 -10.73
C HIS A 74 -24.00 -9.21 -9.69
N HIS A 75 -23.42 -9.14 -8.49
CA HIS A 75 -23.77 -10.03 -7.38
C HIS A 75 -24.64 -9.34 -6.31
N ASN A 76 -25.72 -8.71 -6.75
CA ASN A 76 -26.92 -8.57 -5.91
C ASN A 76 -27.67 -9.91 -5.99
N SER A 77 -27.56 -10.74 -4.96
CA SER A 77 -28.32 -11.99 -4.86
C SER A 77 -29.84 -11.73 -5.00
N PRO A 78 -30.59 -12.66 -5.61
CA PRO A 78 -32.03 -12.56 -5.73
C PRO A 78 -32.67 -12.54 -4.34
N ALA A 79 -33.60 -11.62 -4.14
CA ALA A 79 -34.29 -11.43 -2.89
C ALA A 79 -35.26 -12.59 -2.57
N PHE A 80 -35.44 -12.81 -1.26
CA PHE A 80 -36.69 -13.25 -0.62
C PHE A 80 -37.03 -14.75 -0.59
N LEU A 81 -36.35 -15.48 0.30
CA LEU A 81 -37.06 -16.34 1.25
C LEU A 81 -36.85 -15.74 2.64
N SER A 82 -37.94 -15.56 3.37
CA SER A 82 -38.02 -14.98 4.72
C SER A 82 -36.92 -15.53 5.64
N SER A 83 -35.82 -14.80 5.79
CA SER A 83 -34.77 -15.14 6.73
C SER A 83 -35.26 -14.76 8.12
N VAL A 84 -35.56 -15.76 8.94
CA VAL A 84 -35.34 -15.65 10.37
C VAL A 84 -33.94 -15.04 10.51
N SER A 85 -33.83 -13.85 11.11
CA SER A 85 -32.57 -13.15 11.31
C SER A 85 -31.73 -13.93 12.31
N ARG A 86 -31.14 -15.02 11.83
CA ARG A 86 -30.15 -15.78 12.59
C ARG A 86 -28.93 -14.88 12.66
N GLU A 87 -28.62 -14.41 13.86
CA GLU A 87 -27.34 -13.76 14.11
C GLU A 87 -26.24 -14.74 13.72
N MET A 88 -25.49 -14.40 12.68
CA MET A 88 -24.34 -15.19 12.26
C MET A 88 -23.28 -15.13 13.34
N SER A 89 -22.72 -16.28 13.69
CA SER A 89 -21.55 -16.33 14.57
C SER A 89 -20.37 -15.59 13.94
N VAL A 90 -19.44 -15.12 14.77
CA VAL A 90 -18.20 -14.49 14.30
C VAL A 90 -17.47 -15.40 13.30
N GLY A 91 -17.40 -16.70 13.59
CA GLY A 91 -16.76 -17.67 12.70
C GLY A 91 -17.44 -17.81 11.35
N GLU A 92 -18.78 -17.82 11.29
CA GLU A 92 -19.52 -17.82 10.03
C GLU A 92 -19.26 -16.53 9.23
N ARG A 93 -19.27 -15.36 9.89
CA ARG A 93 -18.97 -14.07 9.23
C ARG A 93 -17.57 -14.03 8.64
N LEU A 94 -16.58 -14.53 9.38
CA LEU A 94 -15.19 -14.59 8.94
C LEU A 94 -15.02 -15.55 7.77
N PHE A 95 -15.57 -16.77 7.90
CA PHE A 95 -15.54 -17.78 6.84
C PHE A 95 -16.16 -17.26 5.54
N ASP A 96 -17.32 -16.59 5.62
CA ASP A 96 -18.00 -16.02 4.46
C ASP A 96 -17.16 -14.91 3.80
N ALA A 97 -16.54 -14.04 4.60
CA ALA A 97 -15.67 -12.98 4.10
C ALA A 97 -14.41 -13.55 3.42
N THR A 98 -13.72 -14.50 4.05
CA THR A 98 -12.56 -15.22 3.47
C THR A 98 -12.95 -15.91 2.16
N SER A 99 -14.07 -16.63 2.16
CA SER A 99 -14.56 -17.34 0.97
C SER A 99 -14.86 -16.38 -0.18
N ALA A 100 -15.50 -15.23 0.11
CA ALA A 100 -15.82 -14.22 -0.88
C ALA A 100 -14.55 -13.66 -1.57
N VAL A 101 -13.50 -13.35 -0.82
CA VAL A 101 -12.24 -12.82 -1.39
C VAL A 101 -11.42 -13.89 -2.11
N LYS A 102 -11.52 -15.16 -1.69
CA LYS A 102 -10.94 -16.29 -2.42
C LYS A 102 -11.61 -16.49 -3.77
N VAL A 103 -12.94 -16.41 -3.83
CA VAL A 103 -13.70 -16.47 -5.09
C VAL A 103 -13.31 -15.32 -6.02
N LEU A 104 -13.21 -14.09 -5.51
CA LEU A 104 -12.71 -12.95 -6.29
C LEU A 104 -11.30 -13.18 -6.84
N THR A 105 -10.40 -13.71 -6.01
CA THR A 105 -9.03 -14.02 -6.44
C THR A 105 -9.01 -15.07 -7.54
N ALA A 106 -9.84 -16.12 -7.42
CA ALA A 106 -9.95 -17.18 -8.41
C ALA A 106 -10.38 -16.66 -9.80
N GLN A 107 -11.21 -15.62 -9.85
CA GLN A 107 -11.66 -15.00 -11.11
C GLN A 107 -10.53 -14.34 -11.90
N VAL A 108 -9.47 -13.88 -11.22
CA VAL A 108 -8.33 -13.21 -11.86
C VAL A 108 -7.03 -14.01 -11.78
N ALA A 109 -7.12 -15.23 -11.24
CA ALA A 109 -5.98 -16.10 -10.98
C ALA A 109 -5.11 -16.36 -12.22
N MET A 110 -5.70 -16.41 -13.41
CA MET A 110 -4.95 -16.63 -14.66
C MET A 110 -3.97 -15.50 -15.02
N HIS A 111 -4.09 -14.32 -14.38
CA HIS A 111 -3.20 -13.18 -14.58
C HIS A 111 -2.12 -13.06 -13.51
N MET A 112 -2.04 -14.05 -12.62
CA MET A 112 -1.11 -14.10 -11.50
C MET A 112 -0.25 -15.36 -11.63
N SER A 113 1.04 -15.28 -11.26
CA SER A 113 1.86 -16.49 -11.18
C SER A 113 1.33 -17.43 -10.10
N SER A 114 1.64 -18.73 -10.19
CA SER A 114 1.32 -19.69 -9.11
C SER A 114 1.89 -19.23 -7.77
N GLU A 115 3.17 -18.84 -7.73
CA GLU A 115 3.82 -18.36 -6.50
C GLU A 115 3.07 -17.18 -5.86
N TRP A 116 2.55 -16.25 -6.67
CA TRP A 116 1.77 -15.11 -6.18
C TRP A 116 0.44 -15.56 -5.59
N ARG A 117 -0.27 -16.43 -6.29
CA ARG A 117 -1.55 -16.97 -5.81
C ARG A 117 -1.38 -17.71 -4.49
N ASP A 118 -0.40 -18.61 -4.40
CA ASP A 118 -0.17 -19.43 -3.22
C ASP A 118 0.11 -18.54 -1.99
N LYS A 119 0.95 -17.51 -2.15
CA LYS A 119 1.24 -16.53 -1.09
C LYS A 119 0.02 -15.70 -0.72
N LEU A 120 -0.74 -15.21 -1.70
CA LEU A 120 -1.95 -14.45 -1.45
C LEU A 120 -2.99 -15.29 -0.69
N PHE A 121 -3.24 -16.52 -1.10
CA PHE A 121 -4.19 -17.42 -0.42
C PHE A 121 -3.75 -17.70 1.02
N SER A 122 -2.46 -17.99 1.24
CA SER A 122 -1.92 -18.19 2.59
C SER A 122 -2.09 -16.95 3.47
N GLN A 123 -1.91 -15.75 2.92
CA GLN A 123 -2.10 -14.51 3.67
C GLN A 123 -3.58 -14.26 3.96
N ILE A 124 -4.47 -14.48 2.99
CA ILE A 124 -5.93 -14.37 3.17
C ILE A 124 -6.41 -15.28 4.31
N ASP A 125 -5.92 -16.53 4.36
CA ASP A 125 -6.28 -17.47 5.43
C ASP A 125 -5.78 -17.02 6.81
N SER A 126 -4.64 -16.32 6.83
CA SER A 126 -4.07 -15.79 8.07
C SER A 126 -4.78 -14.52 8.54
N LEU A 127 -5.49 -13.80 7.67
CA LEU A 127 -6.20 -12.56 8.04
C LEU A 127 -7.39 -12.81 8.97
N HIS A 128 -7.98 -14.00 8.99
CA HIS A 128 -9.22 -14.29 9.74
C HIS A 128 -9.03 -15.43 10.77
N GLY A 129 -7.87 -15.51 11.40
CA GLY A 129 -7.60 -16.47 12.48
C GLY A 129 -8.58 -16.30 13.64
N LEU A 130 -9.35 -17.34 13.97
CA LEU A 130 -10.44 -17.27 14.95
C LEU A 130 -9.96 -16.97 16.37
N GLU A 131 -8.76 -17.43 16.73
CA GLU A 131 -8.23 -17.28 18.09
C GLU A 131 -7.85 -15.83 18.43
N GLU A 132 -7.53 -15.02 17.42
CA GLU A 132 -6.99 -13.67 17.57
C GLU A 132 -8.00 -12.57 17.19
N TRP A 133 -9.24 -12.95 16.83
CA TRP A 133 -10.22 -12.03 16.28
C TRP A 133 -11.03 -11.29 17.36
N ASP A 134 -11.06 -9.95 17.28
CA ASP A 134 -11.93 -9.12 18.13
C ASP A 134 -13.37 -9.11 17.58
N ALA A 135 -14.36 -9.23 18.47
CA ALA A 135 -15.77 -9.22 18.07
C ALA A 135 -16.21 -7.90 17.43
N ASP A 136 -15.55 -6.80 17.78
CA ASP A 136 -15.84 -5.47 17.26
C ASP A 136 -15.14 -5.20 15.91
N ASP A 137 -14.14 -6.00 15.54
CA ASP A 137 -13.45 -5.88 14.26
C ASP A 137 -14.30 -6.38 13.08
N LYS A 138 -14.23 -5.64 11.97
CA LYS A 138 -14.92 -6.02 10.75
C LYS A 138 -14.07 -6.99 9.91
N PRO A 139 -14.66 -8.08 9.40
CA PRO A 139 -14.01 -8.95 8.43
C PRO A 139 -13.58 -8.19 7.18
N VAL A 140 -12.76 -8.82 6.33
CA VAL A 140 -12.31 -8.18 5.09
C VAL A 140 -13.50 -7.75 4.24
N GLU A 141 -13.47 -6.49 3.81
CA GLU A 141 -14.52 -5.94 2.98
C GLU A 141 -14.25 -6.28 1.51
N ARG A 142 -15.26 -6.83 0.85
CA ARG A 142 -15.16 -7.35 -0.52
C ARG A 142 -14.72 -6.28 -1.51
N SER A 143 -15.26 -5.07 -1.42
CA SER A 143 -14.96 -3.98 -2.35
C SER A 143 -13.55 -3.40 -2.14
N SER A 144 -13.07 -3.32 -0.90
CA SER A 144 -11.70 -2.99 -0.54
C SER A 144 -10.72 -4.01 -1.13
N PHE A 145 -10.99 -5.31 -0.96
CA PHE A 145 -10.16 -6.36 -1.54
C PHE A 145 -10.13 -6.32 -3.07
N ALA A 146 -11.26 -5.97 -3.71
CA ALA A 146 -11.30 -5.79 -5.15
C ALA A 146 -10.47 -4.58 -5.63
N SER A 147 -10.47 -3.47 -4.90
CA SER A 147 -9.58 -2.31 -5.16
C SER A 147 -8.10 -2.74 -5.09
N PHE A 148 -7.74 -3.56 -4.10
CA PHE A 148 -6.40 -4.14 -4.00
C PHE A 148 -6.07 -5.02 -5.20
N LEU A 149 -6.92 -5.97 -5.58
CA LEU A 149 -6.68 -6.83 -6.74
C LEU A 149 -6.45 -6.02 -8.01
N LYS A 150 -7.25 -4.97 -8.26
CA LYS A 150 -7.04 -4.05 -9.38
C LYS A 150 -5.66 -3.40 -9.32
N ALA A 151 -5.25 -2.93 -8.15
CA ALA A 151 -3.92 -2.32 -7.97
C ALA A 151 -2.80 -3.32 -8.26
N ILE A 152 -2.90 -4.56 -7.78
CA ILE A 152 -1.91 -5.61 -8.03
C ILE A 152 -1.82 -5.97 -9.51
N LEU A 153 -2.96 -6.11 -10.19
CA LEU A 153 -2.99 -6.42 -11.63
C LEU A 153 -2.47 -5.27 -12.49
N TYR A 154 -2.67 -4.02 -12.04
CA TYR A 154 -2.17 -2.82 -12.70
C TYR A 154 -0.65 -2.65 -12.50
N ILE A 155 -0.19 -2.70 -11.26
CA ILE A 155 1.21 -2.45 -10.88
C ILE A 155 2.11 -3.64 -11.22
N ARG A 156 1.56 -4.86 -11.16
CA ARG A 156 2.28 -6.14 -11.32
C ARG A 156 3.56 -6.23 -10.47
N PRO A 157 3.46 -6.03 -9.14
CA PRO A 157 4.63 -6.03 -8.29
C PRO A 157 5.28 -7.42 -8.25
N GLN A 158 6.61 -7.45 -8.37
CA GLN A 158 7.44 -8.65 -8.24
C GLN A 158 7.68 -9.04 -6.78
N ARG A 159 7.53 -8.08 -5.85
CA ARG A 159 7.57 -8.29 -4.40
C ARG A 159 6.16 -8.40 -3.82
N TYR A 160 5.99 -9.39 -2.95
CA TYR A 160 4.74 -9.65 -2.24
C TYR A 160 4.60 -8.67 -1.08
N PRO A 161 3.48 -7.93 -0.96
CA PRO A 161 3.21 -7.18 0.26
C PRO A 161 2.95 -8.13 1.43
N GLY A 162 3.21 -7.67 2.66
CA GLY A 162 2.49 -8.15 3.83
C GLY A 162 1.06 -7.64 3.78
N LEU A 163 0.07 -8.46 4.16
CA LEU A 163 -1.33 -8.07 4.21
C LEU A 163 -1.80 -7.94 5.66
N GLY A 164 -2.73 -7.00 5.88
CA GLY A 164 -3.41 -6.77 7.15
C GLY A 164 -4.81 -6.20 6.91
N LEU A 165 -5.55 -6.01 7.99
CA LEU A 165 -6.87 -5.37 7.97
C LEU A 165 -6.88 -4.16 8.90
N SER A 166 -7.55 -3.10 8.47
CA SER A 166 -8.00 -2.04 9.38
C SER A 166 -9.18 -2.55 10.23
N TYR A 167 -9.48 -1.86 11.33
CA TYR A 167 -10.70 -2.11 12.14
C TYR A 167 -12.00 -2.06 11.32
N ASP A 168 -12.01 -1.28 10.23
CA ASP A 168 -13.15 -1.14 9.32
C ASP A 168 -13.24 -2.26 8.26
N GLY A 169 -12.32 -3.23 8.29
CA GLY A 169 -12.28 -4.33 7.32
C GLY A 169 -11.61 -3.98 5.99
N ASN A 170 -11.05 -2.76 5.84
CA ASN A 170 -10.26 -2.41 4.67
C ASN A 170 -8.94 -3.20 4.64
N LEU A 171 -8.58 -3.70 3.45
CA LEU A 171 -7.32 -4.36 3.22
C LEU A 171 -6.16 -3.36 3.24
N VAL A 172 -5.14 -3.68 4.02
CA VAL A 172 -3.87 -2.95 4.11
C VAL A 172 -2.77 -3.82 3.50
N ALA A 173 -1.99 -3.25 2.59
CA ALA A 173 -0.80 -3.88 2.02
C ALA A 173 0.44 -3.10 2.41
N ALA A 174 1.49 -3.81 2.84
CA ALA A 174 2.75 -3.21 3.27
C ALA A 174 3.95 -3.81 2.51
N TRP A 175 4.74 -2.96 1.87
CA TRP A 175 6.02 -3.31 1.27
C TRP A 175 7.15 -2.74 2.11
N THR A 176 8.11 -3.57 2.47
CA THR A 176 9.31 -3.15 3.21
C THR A 176 10.56 -3.59 2.46
N THR A 177 11.54 -2.69 2.32
CA THR A 177 12.81 -2.95 1.66
C THR A 177 13.92 -2.18 2.36
N GLY A 178 14.74 -2.88 3.14
CA GLY A 178 15.72 -2.22 4.00
C GLY A 178 15.03 -1.25 4.96
N GLN A 179 15.36 0.04 4.85
CA GLN A 179 14.74 1.12 5.63
C GLN A 179 13.48 1.71 4.99
N ASP A 180 13.22 1.40 3.72
CA ASP A 180 12.09 1.96 2.98
C ASP A 180 10.82 1.17 3.25
N ARG A 181 9.72 1.88 3.46
CA ARG A 181 8.41 1.33 3.80
C ARG A 181 7.32 2.02 3.00
N LEU A 182 6.40 1.25 2.46
CA LEU A 182 5.16 1.72 1.83
C LEU A 182 4.01 0.92 2.42
N THR A 183 3.08 1.60 3.06
CA THR A 183 1.83 1.01 3.55
C THR A 183 0.68 1.65 2.80
N SER A 184 -0.23 0.83 2.27
CA SER A 184 -1.37 1.26 1.46
C SER A 184 -2.64 0.62 1.97
N GLU A 185 -3.63 1.42 2.35
CA GLU A 185 -4.98 0.98 2.69
C GLU A 185 -5.88 1.14 1.45
N PHE A 186 -6.47 0.05 1.01
CA PHE A 186 -7.39 0.02 -0.13
C PHE A 186 -8.81 0.22 0.37
N LEU A 187 -9.50 1.18 -0.21
CA LEU A 187 -10.85 1.56 0.17
C LEU A 187 -11.84 1.16 -0.93
N ALA A 188 -13.12 1.20 -0.62
CA ALA A 188 -14.18 1.06 -1.60
C ALA A 188 -14.04 2.09 -2.75
N ARG A 189 -14.61 1.76 -3.92
CA ARG A 189 -14.63 2.62 -5.13
C ARG A 189 -13.23 2.96 -5.66
N ASP A 190 -12.33 1.98 -5.67
CA ASP A 190 -10.99 2.10 -6.25
C ASP A 190 -10.17 3.25 -5.66
N ARG A 191 -10.32 3.51 -4.36
CA ARG A 191 -9.57 4.52 -3.62
C ARG A 191 -8.44 3.85 -2.83
N VAL A 192 -7.32 4.56 -2.67
CA VAL A 192 -6.18 4.10 -1.89
C VAL A 192 -5.60 5.25 -1.07
N ARG A 193 -5.44 5.01 0.23
CA ARG A 193 -4.64 5.84 1.11
C ARG A 193 -3.29 5.20 1.26
N TRP A 194 -2.24 6.00 1.30
CA TRP A 194 -0.89 5.48 1.42
C TRP A 194 -0.04 6.37 2.30
N VAL A 195 0.92 5.75 2.96
CA VAL A 195 1.99 6.39 3.69
C VAL A 195 3.29 5.69 3.34
N LEU A 196 4.34 6.47 3.18
CA LEU A 196 5.67 5.95 2.91
C LEU A 196 6.73 6.60 3.80
N THR A 197 7.80 5.87 3.98
CA THR A 197 9.08 6.37 4.48
C THR A 197 10.15 5.87 3.55
N CYS A 198 11.04 6.74 3.10
CA CYS A 198 12.13 6.34 2.22
C CYS A 198 13.40 7.14 2.51
N ASN A 199 14.55 6.53 2.26
CA ASN A 199 15.83 7.23 2.31
C ASN A 199 16.15 7.81 0.92
N ILE A 200 16.37 9.12 0.85
CA ILE A 200 16.78 9.85 -0.35
C ILE A 200 17.97 10.73 0.02
N ASN A 201 19.11 10.51 -0.64
CA ASN A 201 20.35 11.24 -0.38
C ASN A 201 20.84 11.22 1.08
N GLY A 202 20.57 10.13 1.80
CA GLY A 202 20.96 9.96 3.21
C GLY A 202 19.95 10.53 4.21
N GLU A 203 18.91 11.22 3.73
CA GLU A 203 17.86 11.78 4.57
C GLU A 203 16.61 10.90 4.54
N THR A 204 15.94 10.79 5.69
CA THR A 204 14.66 10.06 5.78
C THR A 204 13.52 11.00 5.43
N GLU A 205 12.88 10.74 4.29
CA GLU A 205 11.67 11.43 3.87
C GLU A 205 10.43 10.61 4.24
N ARG A 206 9.35 11.31 4.62
CA ARG A 206 8.04 10.73 4.88
C ARG A 206 6.99 11.47 4.08
N SER A 207 6.08 10.71 3.48
CA SER A 207 4.98 11.28 2.70
C SER A 207 3.74 10.42 2.86
N ALA A 208 2.58 11.04 2.68
CA ALA A 208 1.30 10.37 2.71
C ALA A 208 0.35 11.04 1.73
N GLY A 209 -0.62 10.27 1.24
CA GLY A 209 -1.60 10.78 0.32
C GLY A 209 -2.79 9.85 0.16
N GLU A 210 -3.76 10.33 -0.62
CA GLU A 210 -4.91 9.56 -1.04
C GLU A 210 -5.14 9.79 -2.54
N THR A 211 -5.42 8.71 -3.27
CA THR A 211 -5.66 8.77 -4.72
C THR A 211 -6.59 7.64 -5.16
N VAL A 212 -6.86 7.56 -6.46
CA VAL A 212 -7.53 6.41 -7.07
C VAL A 212 -6.50 5.37 -7.50
N VAL A 213 -6.89 4.09 -7.49
CA VAL A 213 -6.03 2.95 -7.82
C VAL A 213 -5.33 3.13 -9.17
N SER A 214 -6.03 3.66 -10.18
CA SER A 214 -5.45 3.87 -11.52
C SER A 214 -4.32 4.89 -11.57
N ARG A 215 -4.23 5.80 -10.57
CA ARG A 215 -3.17 6.82 -10.46
C ARG A 215 -2.16 6.49 -9.38
N PHE A 216 -2.33 5.38 -8.66
CA PHE A 216 -1.56 5.09 -7.47
C PHE A 216 -0.06 4.98 -7.75
N TYR A 217 0.31 4.24 -8.80
CA TYR A 217 1.71 4.10 -9.20
C TYR A 217 2.34 5.46 -9.57
N ASP A 218 1.63 6.29 -10.32
CA ASP A 218 2.10 7.61 -10.76
C ASP A 218 2.28 8.57 -9.58
N CYS A 219 1.40 8.50 -8.58
CA CYS A 219 1.54 9.28 -7.35
C CYS A 219 2.81 8.95 -6.57
N LEU A 220 3.34 7.73 -6.72
CA LEU A 220 4.59 7.30 -6.10
C LEU A 220 5.82 7.64 -6.93
N ALA A 221 5.68 8.13 -8.17
CA ALA A 221 6.79 8.42 -9.09
C ALA A 221 7.89 9.31 -8.47
N PRO A 222 7.59 10.38 -7.70
CA PRO A 222 8.62 11.19 -7.04
C PRO A 222 9.55 10.39 -6.11
N TYR A 223 9.07 9.24 -5.62
CA TYR A 223 9.78 8.39 -4.67
C TYR A 223 10.41 7.17 -5.31
N ASN A 224 10.43 7.03 -6.64
CA ASN A 224 10.93 5.85 -7.36
C ASN A 224 10.24 4.54 -6.89
N PRO A 225 9.03 4.23 -7.37
CA PRO A 225 8.21 3.13 -6.84
C PRO A 225 8.81 1.72 -7.05
N THR A 226 9.79 1.57 -7.94
CA THR A 226 10.48 0.29 -8.17
C THR A 226 11.14 -0.24 -6.89
N ARG A 227 11.53 0.64 -5.96
CA ARG A 227 12.14 0.24 -4.69
C ARG A 227 11.26 -0.68 -3.85
N TRP A 228 9.94 -0.59 -3.99
CA TRP A 228 8.98 -1.45 -3.27
C TRP A 228 8.46 -2.59 -4.14
N PHE A 229 8.29 -2.35 -5.44
CA PHE A 229 7.60 -3.30 -6.32
C PHE A 229 8.53 -4.22 -7.11
N SER A 230 9.79 -3.85 -7.35
CA SER A 230 10.73 -4.65 -8.13
C SER A 230 11.57 -5.57 -7.23
N ARG A 231 11.86 -6.79 -7.70
CA ARG A 231 12.94 -7.62 -7.15
C ARG A 231 14.26 -7.13 -7.75
N GLU A 232 14.75 -5.96 -7.35
CA GLU A 232 16.17 -5.67 -7.63
C GLU A 232 17.03 -6.76 -7.00
N GLN A 233 17.86 -7.41 -7.82
CA GLN A 233 18.92 -8.30 -7.35
C GLN A 233 19.80 -7.47 -6.44
N ASN A 234 19.90 -7.85 -5.16
CA ASN A 234 20.87 -7.25 -4.26
C ASN A 234 22.26 -7.38 -4.92
N PRO A 235 22.92 -6.29 -5.35
CA PRO A 235 24.22 -6.37 -6.01
C PRO A 235 25.32 -6.89 -5.06
N TYR A 236 25.00 -7.05 -3.77
CA TYR A 236 25.90 -7.56 -2.74
C TYR A 236 25.73 -9.05 -2.43
N ASN A 237 24.95 -9.81 -3.21
CA ASN A 237 24.80 -11.27 -3.04
C ASN A 237 25.83 -12.09 -3.86
N HIS A 238 27.07 -11.59 -3.94
CA HIS A 238 28.24 -12.43 -4.23
C HIS A 238 29.00 -12.63 -2.92
N ALA A 239 28.62 -13.65 -2.17
CA ALA A 239 29.39 -14.20 -1.06
C ALA A 239 29.47 -15.71 -1.23
#